data_AF-A0A0N4YYK1-F1
#
_entry.id   AF-A0A0N4YYK1-F1
#
_cell.length_a   1.000
_cell.length_b   1.000
_cell.length_c   1.000
_cell.angle_alpha   90.00
_cell.angle_beta   90.00
_cell.angle_gamma   90.00
#
_symmetry.space_group_name_H-M   'P 1'
#
loop_
_entity.id
_entity.type
_entity.pdbx_description
1 polymer ?
#
loop_
_entity_poly.entity_id
_entity_poly.type
_entity_poly.pdbx_seq_one_letter_code
_entity_poly.pdbx_strand_id
1 'polypeptide(L)'
;MVALSLIAETGGGMFRGYVELALSDCLTLLLNTQSGNVEVVQGIGKLLTALMTCVGPELGSCGTIEGVRSSLLAACAIQLSHPDPLIKSEAIGGLQQMHLYAPRYVNLGHLVVDIAKFLTSQHLCLRKSSVCCLRQLVQREAREVYSFSLHFLGS
;
A
#
# COMPACT_ATOMS: atom_id res chain seq x y z
N MET A 1 17.75 0.14 4.97
CA MET A 1 16.36 0.55 4.67
C MET A 1 16.24 2.06 4.52
N VAL A 2 16.34 2.87 5.60
CA VAL A 2 16.17 4.34 5.54
C VAL A 2 17.06 5.03 4.49
N ALA A 3 18.34 4.69 4.40
CA ALA A 3 19.23 5.25 3.38
C ALA A 3 18.78 4.91 1.94
N LEU A 4 18.26 3.70 1.70
CA LEU A 4 17.78 3.28 0.39
C LEU A 4 16.50 4.05 0.00
N SER A 5 15.60 4.29 0.97
CA SER A 5 14.38 5.08 0.78
C SER A 5 14.72 6.53 0.41
N LEU A 6 15.68 7.15 1.11
CA LEU A 6 16.14 8.50 0.80
C LEU A 6 16.79 8.59 -0.58
N ILE A 7 17.57 7.59 -0.98
CA ILE A 7 18.16 7.52 -2.33
C ILE A 7 17.05 7.39 -3.39
N ALA A 8 16.02 6.58 -3.15
CA ALA A 8 14.90 6.44 -4.07
C ALA A 8 14.09 7.75 -4.20
N GLU A 9 13.84 8.45 -3.09
CA GLU A 9 13.14 9.74 -3.09
C GLU A 9 13.93 10.85 -3.78
N THR A 10 15.25 10.92 -3.56
CA THR A 10 16.11 11.98 -4.11
C THR A 10 16.63 11.68 -5.52
N GLY A 11 16.72 10.41 -5.90
CA GLY A 11 17.28 9.97 -7.18
C GLY A 11 16.35 10.17 -8.37
N GLY A 12 15.04 10.34 -8.14
CA GLY A 12 14.05 10.56 -9.21
C GLY A 12 14.19 9.55 -10.36
N GLY A 13 14.25 10.03 -11.60
CA GLY A 13 14.38 9.18 -12.79
C GLY A 13 15.63 8.29 -12.83
N MET A 14 16.72 8.66 -12.13
CA MET A 14 17.96 7.88 -12.09
C MET A 14 17.82 6.59 -11.27
N PHE A 15 16.92 6.57 -10.29
CA PHE A 15 16.68 5.37 -9.48
C PHE A 15 15.73 4.37 -10.16
N ARG A 16 15.05 4.78 -11.24
CA ARG A 16 14.03 3.99 -11.91
C ARG A 16 14.51 2.61 -12.36
N GLY A 17 15.77 2.51 -12.83
CA GLY A 17 16.38 1.23 -13.22
C GLY A 17 16.62 0.25 -12.08
N TYR A 18 16.58 0.71 -10.82
CA TYR A 18 16.82 -0.10 -9.63
C TYR A 18 15.54 -0.47 -8.87
N VAL A 19 14.38 0.05 -9.30
CA VAL A 19 13.09 -0.15 -8.60
C VAL A 19 12.75 -1.62 -8.48
N GLU A 20 12.87 -2.38 -9.56
CA GLU A 20 12.52 -3.80 -9.58
C GLU A 20 13.43 -4.63 -8.65
N LEU A 21 14.73 -4.31 -8.64
CA LEU A 21 15.71 -4.95 -7.76
C LEU A 21 15.39 -4.68 -6.29
N ALA A 22 15.22 -3.40 -5.92
CA ALA A 22 14.90 -3.00 -4.55
C ALA A 22 13.57 -3.61 -4.07
N LEU A 23 12.59 -3.74 -4.97
CA LEU A 23 11.30 -4.35 -4.66
C LEU A 23 11.40 -5.86 -4.44
N SER A 24 12.24 -6.56 -5.23
CA SER A 24 12.53 -7.99 -5.03
C SER A 24 13.12 -8.24 -3.64
N ASP A 25 14.06 -7.41 -3.21
CA ASP A 25 14.65 -7.48 -1.86
C ASP A 25 13.59 -7.22 -0.78
N CYS A 26 12.71 -6.23 -0.98
CA CYS A 26 11.61 -5.95 -0.05
C CYS A 26 10.68 -7.15 0.12
N LEU A 27 10.24 -7.77 -0.98
CA LEU A 27 9.36 -8.94 -0.95
C LEU A 27 10.05 -10.13 -0.28
N THR A 28 11.31 -10.37 -0.60
CA THR A 28 12.10 -11.43 0.03
C THR A 28 12.18 -11.22 1.55
N LEU A 29 12.44 -10.00 2.00
CA LEU A 29 12.48 -9.69 3.42
C LEU A 29 11.10 -9.81 4.07
N LEU A 30 10.02 -9.34 3.44
CA LEU A 30 8.66 -9.48 3.98
C LEU A 30 8.25 -10.94 4.16
N LEU A 31 8.67 -11.83 3.25
CA LEU A 31 8.32 -13.25 3.30
C LEU A 31 9.17 -14.06 4.29
N ASN A 32 10.41 -13.63 4.56
CA ASN A 32 11.34 -14.36 5.42
C ASN A 32 11.52 -13.77 6.82
N THR A 33 11.07 -12.53 7.06
CA THR A 33 11.22 -11.88 8.36
C THR A 33 10.16 -12.39 9.33
N GLN A 34 10.59 -12.84 10.51
CA GLN A 34 9.68 -13.17 11.61
C GLN A 34 8.83 -11.93 11.98
N SER A 35 7.52 -12.11 12.16
CA SER A 35 6.55 -11.04 12.46
C SER A 35 6.83 -10.20 13.72
N GLY A 36 7.80 -10.61 14.55
CA GLY A 36 8.26 -9.84 15.71
C GLY A 36 9.17 -8.65 15.36
N ASN A 37 9.80 -8.62 14.18
CA ASN A 37 10.74 -7.56 13.79
C ASN A 37 10.03 -6.38 13.12
N VAL A 38 9.19 -5.69 13.89
CA VAL A 38 8.33 -4.58 13.42
C VAL A 38 9.13 -3.47 12.74
N GLU A 39 10.32 -3.12 13.25
CA GLU A 39 11.17 -2.06 12.69
C GLU A 39 11.63 -2.35 11.26
N VAL A 40 11.91 -3.62 10.94
CA VAL A 40 12.32 -4.04 9.59
C VAL A 40 11.15 -3.85 8.63
N VAL A 41 9.96 -4.31 9.03
CA VAL A 41 8.75 -4.22 8.20
C VAL A 41 8.33 -2.76 7.99
N GLN A 42 8.46 -1.90 8.99
CA GLN A 42 8.25 -0.45 8.83
C GLN A 42 9.29 0.19 7.91
N GLY A 43 10.56 -0.22 8.02
CA GLY A 43 11.61 0.20 7.09
C GLY A 43 11.29 -0.16 5.64
N ILE A 44 10.71 -1.35 5.43
CA ILE A 44 10.22 -1.79 4.12
C ILE A 44 9.03 -0.93 3.66
N GLY A 45 8.05 -0.64 4.53
CA GLY A 45 6.91 0.23 4.20
C GLY A 45 7.32 1.61 3.68
N LYS A 46 8.31 2.22 4.33
CA LYS A 46 8.90 3.49 3.87
C LYS A 46 9.57 3.37 2.51
N LEU A 47 10.33 2.30 2.30
CA LEU A 47 10.97 2.05 1.01
C LEU A 47 9.92 1.81 -0.09
N LEU A 48 8.87 1.04 0.15
CA LEU A 48 7.78 0.82 -0.80
C LEU A 48 7.11 2.15 -1.20
N THR A 49 6.86 3.03 -0.23
CA THR A 49 6.31 4.37 -0.48
C THR A 49 7.25 5.21 -1.36
N ALA A 50 8.55 5.17 -1.09
CA ALA A 50 9.56 5.84 -1.90
C ALA A 50 9.61 5.27 -3.34
N LEU A 51 9.54 3.95 -3.50
CA LEU A 51 9.49 3.28 -4.81
C LEU A 51 8.24 3.66 -5.60
N MET A 52 7.06 3.64 -4.97
CA MET A 52 5.81 4.09 -5.61
C MET A 52 5.90 5.55 -6.06
N THR A 53 6.48 6.41 -5.22
CA THR A 53 6.70 7.83 -5.55
C THR A 53 7.68 7.99 -6.73
N CYS A 54 8.75 7.20 -6.76
CA CYS A 54 9.75 7.21 -7.81
C CYS A 54 9.18 6.79 -9.18
N VAL A 55 8.29 5.78 -9.20
CA VAL A 55 7.62 5.35 -10.44
C VAL A 55 6.50 6.31 -10.83
N GLY A 56 5.70 6.74 -9.84
CA GLY A 56 4.62 7.70 -10.02
C GLY A 56 3.46 7.19 -10.88
N PRO A 57 2.80 8.07 -11.65
CA PRO A 57 1.62 7.74 -12.46
C PRO A 57 1.84 6.65 -13.52
N GLU A 58 3.09 6.34 -13.87
CA GLU A 58 3.39 5.26 -14.81
C GLU A 58 3.01 3.87 -14.28
N LEU A 59 2.75 3.72 -12.98
CA LEU A 59 2.10 2.53 -12.42
C LEU A 59 0.74 2.25 -13.07
N GLY A 60 0.06 3.28 -13.58
CA GLY A 60 -1.21 3.16 -14.30
C GLY A 60 -1.07 2.68 -15.75
N SER A 61 0.14 2.61 -16.30
CA SER A 61 0.39 2.20 -17.68
C SER A 61 0.37 0.67 -17.84
N CYS A 62 0.15 0.20 -19.07
CA CYS A 62 0.30 -1.21 -19.45
C CYS A 62 1.73 -1.50 -19.92
N GLY A 63 2.14 -2.78 -19.93
CA GLY A 63 3.42 -3.22 -20.47
C GLY A 63 4.45 -3.58 -19.40
N THR A 64 5.67 -3.04 -19.51
CA THR A 64 6.82 -3.47 -18.67
C THR A 64 6.66 -3.19 -17.17
N ILE A 65 5.74 -2.30 -16.77
CA ILE A 65 5.52 -1.93 -15.36
C ILE A 65 4.62 -2.91 -14.60
N GLU A 66 3.99 -3.87 -15.28
CA GLU A 66 2.99 -4.77 -14.68
C GLU A 66 3.55 -5.65 -13.56
N GLY A 67 4.79 -6.13 -13.72
CA GLY A 67 5.50 -6.90 -12.69
C GLY A 67 5.76 -6.06 -11.44
N VAL A 68 6.32 -4.86 -11.61
CA VAL A 68 6.58 -3.92 -10.52
C VAL A 68 5.29 -3.56 -9.79
N ARG A 69 4.22 -3.23 -10.51
CA ARG A 69 2.92 -2.91 -9.91
C ARG A 69 2.36 -4.08 -9.10
N SER A 70 2.39 -5.29 -9.65
CA SER A 70 1.87 -6.47 -8.97
C SER A 70 2.65 -6.77 -7.69
N SER A 71 3.97 -6.64 -7.74
CA SER A 71 4.86 -6.78 -6.59
C SER A 71 4.63 -5.72 -5.52
N LEU A 72 4.38 -4.46 -5.89
CA LEU A 72 4.02 -3.39 -4.94
C LEU A 72 2.68 -3.67 -4.26
N LEU A 73 1.65 -4.07 -5.02
CA LEU A 73 0.35 -4.45 -4.46
C LEU A 73 0.46 -5.65 -3.51
N ALA A 74 1.24 -6.67 -3.90
CA ALA A 74 1.49 -7.84 -3.06
C ALA A 74 2.20 -7.45 -1.76
N ALA A 75 3.22 -6.59 -1.83
CA ALA A 75 3.92 -6.10 -0.65
C ALA A 75 2.99 -5.35 0.31
N CYS A 76 2.13 -4.45 -0.20
CA CYS A 76 1.11 -3.79 0.60
C CYS A 76 0.12 -4.77 1.23
N ALA A 77 -0.33 -5.79 0.50
CA ALA A 77 -1.26 -6.80 1.02
C ALA A 77 -0.63 -7.64 2.14
N ILE A 78 0.66 -7.99 2.01
CA ILE A 78 1.42 -8.69 3.06
C ILE A 78 1.49 -7.82 4.32
N GLN A 79 1.83 -6.53 4.19
CA GLN A 79 1.87 -5.60 5.33
C GLN A 79 0.49 -5.37 5.95
N LEU A 80 -0.58 -5.29 5.15
CA LEU A 80 -1.95 -5.13 5.67
C LEU A 80 -2.40 -6.35 6.50
N SER A 81 -1.85 -7.53 6.21
CA SER A 81 -2.10 -8.77 6.94
C SER A 81 -1.28 -8.90 8.24
N HIS A 82 -0.30 -8.01 8.46
CA HIS A 82 0.56 -8.03 9.64
C HIS A 82 -0.22 -7.71 10.93
N PRO A 83 0.01 -8.35 12.09
CA PRO A 83 -0.76 -8.10 13.31
C PRO A 83 -0.57 -6.68 13.88
N ASP A 84 0.60 -6.07 13.67
CA ASP A 84 0.93 -4.74 14.18
C ASP A 84 0.10 -3.62 13.51
N PRO A 85 -0.59 -2.77 14.29
CA PRO A 85 -1.48 -1.73 13.76
C PRO A 85 -0.75 -0.58 13.06
N LEU A 86 0.52 -0.30 13.38
CA LEU A 86 1.31 0.72 12.68
C LEU A 86 1.67 0.23 11.28
N ILE A 87 2.09 -1.03 11.14
CA ILE A 87 2.40 -1.63 9.84
C ILE A 87 1.15 -1.65 8.95
N LYS A 88 0.00 -2.05 9.49
CA LYS A 88 -1.26 -1.97 8.74
C LYS A 88 -1.60 -0.54 8.31
N SER A 89 -1.38 0.44 9.19
CA SER A 89 -1.62 1.85 8.88
C SER A 89 -0.72 2.35 7.74
N GLU A 90 0.54 1.94 7.70
CA GLU A 90 1.45 2.24 6.58
C GLU A 90 1.00 1.55 5.29
N ALA A 91 0.57 0.28 5.37
CA ALA A 91 0.04 -0.45 4.23
C ALA A 91 -1.19 0.23 3.61
N ILE A 92 -2.09 0.77 4.44
CA ILE A 92 -3.22 1.60 3.97
C ILE A 92 -2.71 2.80 3.18
N GLY A 93 -1.68 3.50 3.68
CA GLY A 93 -1.04 4.62 2.97
C GLY A 93 -0.44 4.22 1.63
N GLY A 94 0.23 3.07 1.56
CA GLY A 94 0.73 2.51 0.29
C GLY A 94 -0.40 2.19 -0.69
N LEU A 95 -1.50 1.58 -0.22
CA LEU A 95 -2.67 1.29 -1.05
C LEU A 95 -3.38 2.57 -1.52
N GLN A 96 -3.43 3.61 -0.69
CA GLN A 96 -3.91 4.94 -1.10
C GLN A 96 -3.08 5.54 -2.24
N GLN A 97 -1.75 5.37 -2.17
CA GLN A 97 -0.84 5.83 -3.22
C GLN A 97 -0.98 5.00 -4.50
N MET A 98 -1.08 3.68 -4.38
CA MET A 98 -1.38 2.80 -5.52
C MET A 98 -2.71 3.17 -6.16
N HIS A 99 -3.73 3.46 -5.36
CA HIS A 99 -5.03 3.91 -5.85
C HIS A 99 -4.97 5.29 -6.53
N LEU A 100 -4.10 6.18 -6.04
CA LEU A 100 -3.90 7.48 -6.65
C LEU A 100 -3.35 7.36 -8.08
N TYR A 101 -2.32 6.54 -8.27
CA TYR A 101 -1.60 6.39 -9.55
C TYR A 101 -2.21 5.35 -10.50
N ALA A 102 -2.77 4.27 -9.97
CA ALA A 102 -3.18 3.09 -10.73
C ALA A 102 -4.51 2.49 -10.19
N PRO A 103 -5.60 3.29 -10.12
CA PRO A 103 -6.85 2.92 -9.44
C PRO A 103 -7.46 1.60 -9.95
N ARG A 104 -7.39 1.36 -11.27
CA ARG A 104 -7.94 0.17 -11.94
C ARG A 104 -7.33 -1.16 -11.48
N TYR A 105 -6.20 -1.12 -10.78
CA TYR A 105 -5.46 -2.31 -10.36
C TYR A 105 -5.55 -2.56 -8.85
N VAL A 106 -6.13 -1.63 -8.10
CA VAL A 106 -6.42 -1.84 -6.67
C VAL A 106 -7.77 -2.54 -6.55
N ASN A 107 -7.82 -3.64 -5.78
CA ASN A 107 -9.09 -4.29 -5.49
C ASN A 107 -9.90 -3.46 -4.49
N LEU A 108 -10.74 -2.57 -5.03
CA LEU A 108 -11.53 -1.63 -4.24
C LEU A 108 -12.49 -2.34 -3.27
N GLY A 109 -13.10 -3.45 -3.70
CA GLY A 109 -14.03 -4.21 -2.86
C GLY A 109 -13.36 -4.76 -1.60
N HIS A 110 -12.21 -5.41 -1.74
CA HIS A 110 -11.45 -5.93 -0.60
C HIS A 110 -10.96 -4.80 0.32
N LEU A 111 -10.44 -3.72 -0.27
CA LEU A 111 -9.94 -2.57 0.48
C LEU A 111 -11.03 -1.89 1.31
N VAL A 112 -12.23 -1.68 0.75
CA VAL A 112 -13.37 -1.08 1.46
C VAL A 112 -13.78 -1.95 2.66
N VAL A 113 -13.81 -3.27 2.49
CA VAL A 113 -14.14 -4.22 3.56
C VAL A 113 -13.11 -4.17 4.69
N ASP A 114 -11.81 -4.15 4.38
CA ASP A 114 -10.76 -4.05 5.39
C ASP A 114 -10.82 -2.72 6.14
N ILE A 115 -10.98 -1.60 5.41
CA ILE A 115 -11.10 -0.26 6.00
C ILE A 115 -12.29 -0.20 6.96
N ALA A 116 -13.45 -0.74 6.57
CA ALA A 116 -14.65 -0.76 7.40
C ALA A 116 -14.39 -1.46 8.75
N LYS A 117 -13.70 -2.60 8.74
CA LYS A 117 -13.29 -3.31 9.98
C LYS A 117 -12.34 -2.47 10.84
N PHE A 118 -11.46 -1.69 10.23
CA PHE A 118 -10.47 -0.89 10.95
C PHE A 118 -11.04 0.41 11.55
N LEU A 119 -12.19 0.90 11.09
CA LEU A 119 -12.86 2.08 11.66
C LEU A 119 -13.25 1.90 13.14
N THR A 120 -13.50 0.66 13.57
CA THR A 120 -13.84 0.32 14.96
C THR A 120 -12.64 -0.19 15.76
N SER A 121 -11.42 -0.11 15.21
CA SER A 121 -10.21 -0.54 15.91
C SER A 121 -9.94 0.29 17.16
N GLN A 122 -9.45 -0.35 18.22
CA GLN A 122 -8.94 0.35 19.42
C GLN A 122 -7.74 1.26 19.10
N HIS A 123 -6.98 0.96 18.05
CA HIS A 123 -5.78 1.72 17.68
C HIS A 123 -6.14 2.97 16.87
N LEU A 124 -5.74 4.15 17.38
CA LEU A 124 -6.01 5.45 16.74
C LEU A 124 -5.34 5.59 15.36
N CYS A 125 -4.14 5.05 15.18
CA CYS A 125 -3.42 5.10 13.91
C CYS A 125 -4.21 4.44 12.76
N LEU A 126 -4.74 3.25 13.01
CA LEU A 126 -5.57 2.52 12.06
C LEU A 126 -6.83 3.31 11.71
N ARG A 127 -7.58 3.77 12.73
CA ARG A 127 -8.80 4.56 12.50
C ARG A 127 -8.51 5.80 11.65
N LYS A 128 -7.45 6.54 11.96
CA LYS A 128 -7.07 7.75 11.21
C LYS A 128 -6.77 7.43 9.74
N SER A 129 -5.93 6.42 9.49
CA SER A 129 -5.53 6.04 8.13
C SER A 129 -6.72 5.48 7.34
N SER A 130 -7.58 4.68 7.98
CA SER A 130 -8.84 4.19 7.41
C SER A 130 -9.79 5.32 7.01
N VAL A 131 -9.99 6.32 7.86
CA VAL A 131 -10.83 7.49 7.54
C VAL A 131 -10.24 8.30 6.38
N CYS A 132 -8.91 8.49 6.35
CA CYS A 132 -8.25 9.16 5.23
C CYS A 132 -8.42 8.39 3.92
N CYS A 133 -8.25 7.06 3.94
CA CYS A 133 -8.43 6.22 2.77
C CYS A 133 -9.89 6.22 2.30
N LEU A 134 -10.85 6.02 3.20
CA LEU A 134 -12.27 6.06 2.86
C LEU A 134 -12.67 7.40 2.23
N ARG A 135 -12.19 8.52 2.78
CA ARG A 135 -12.43 9.85 2.21
C ARG A 135 -11.90 9.95 0.78
N GLN A 136 -10.70 9.45 0.51
CA GLN A 136 -10.11 9.44 -0.83
C GLN A 136 -10.95 8.58 -1.80
N LEU A 137 -11.36 7.39 -1.37
CA LEU A 137 -12.16 6.47 -2.20
C LEU A 137 -13.53 7.08 -2.52
N VAL A 138 -14.23 7.64 -1.52
CA VAL A 138 -15.56 8.25 -1.73
C VAL A 138 -15.50 9.46 -2.65
N GLN A 139 -14.40 10.23 -2.64
CA GLN A 139 -14.24 11.36 -3.55
C GLN A 139 -14.12 10.96 -5.03
N ARG A 140 -13.67 9.73 -5.33
CA ARG A 140 -13.52 9.23 -6.71
C ARG A 140 -14.62 8.24 -7.11
N GLU A 141 -14.93 7.26 -6.27
CA GLU A 141 -15.80 6.12 -6.59
C GLU A 141 -16.93 5.92 -5.56
N ALA A 142 -17.60 7.02 -5.16
CA ALA A 142 -18.66 7.01 -4.15
C ALA A 142 -19.71 5.88 -4.29
N ARG A 143 -20.13 5.58 -5.52
CA ARG A 143 -21.16 4.56 -5.80
C ARG A 143 -20.67 3.14 -5.49
N GLU A 144 -19.44 2.84 -5.88
CA GLU A 144 -18.84 1.52 -5.69
C GLU A 144 -18.56 1.30 -4.20
N VAL A 145 -17.99 2.30 -3.52
CA VAL A 145 -17.77 2.26 -2.07
C VAL A 145 -19.06 2.01 -1.30
N TYR A 146 -20.15 2.68 -1.68
CA TYR A 146 -21.47 2.47 -1.07
C TYR A 146 -21.97 1.03 -1.31
N SER A 147 -21.85 0.52 -2.53
CA SER A 147 -22.28 -0.83 -2.88
C SER A 147 -21.54 -1.92 -2.09
N PHE A 148 -20.22 -1.79 -1.92
CA PHE A 148 -19.42 -2.74 -1.16
C PHE A 148 -19.73 -2.66 0.34
N SER A 149 -19.98 -1.44 0.86
CA SER A 149 -20.36 -1.24 2.26
C SER A 149 -21.72 -1.87 2.59
N LEU A 150 -22.69 -1.79 1.67
CA LEU A 150 -24.00 -2.44 1.82
C LEU A 150 -23.88 -3.96 1.82
N HIS A 151 -23.10 -4.52 0.90
CA HIS A 151 -22.85 -5.96 0.87
C HIS A 151 -22.21 -6.47 2.17
N PHE A 152 -21.30 -5.69 2.76
CA PHE A 152 -20.71 -6.01 4.05
C PHE A 152 -21.71 -5.96 5.21
N LEU A 153 -22.57 -4.93 5.27
CA LEU A 153 -23.58 -4.80 6.35
C LEU A 153 -24.71 -5.83 6.24
N GLY A 154 -24.94 -6.39 5.06
CA GLY A 154 -25.96 -7.42 4.82
C GLY A 154 -25.46 -8.87 4.96
N SER A 155 -24.18 -9.09 5.28
CA SER A 155 -23.55 -10.41 5.47
C SER A 155 -23.25 -10.67 6.94
#